data_AF-A0A521VUJ6-F1
#
_entry.id   AF-A0A521VUJ6-F1
#
_cell.length_a   1.000
_cell.length_b   1.000
_cell.length_c   1.000
_cell.angle_alpha   90.00
_cell.angle_beta   90.00
_cell.angle_gamma   90.00
#
_symmetry.space_group_name_H-M   'P 1'
#
loop_
_entity.id
_entity.type
_entity.pdbx_description
1 polymer ?
#
loop_
_entity_poly.entity_id
_entity_poly.type
_entity_poly.pdbx_seq_one_letter_code
_entity_poly.pdbx_strand_id
1 'polypeptide(L)' 'MSFISDIKGWVGALTELGLMLIALGVVTGLLVGANTPFIGNVTANIVGFVKDLGSNGLVGLIALGFILWLFSNRKVA' A
#
# COMPACT_ATOMS: atom_id res chain seq x y z
N MET A 1 6.44 13.96 25.72
CA MET A 1 5.62 12.85 25.18
C MET A 1 4.73 13.28 23.99
N SER A 2 5.02 14.38 23.28
CA SER A 2 4.24 14.82 22.10
C SER A 2 4.80 14.31 20.77
N PHE A 3 6.12 14.35 20.60
CA PHE A 3 6.79 14.11 19.32
C PHE A 3 6.47 12.75 18.65
N ILE A 4 6.39 11.66 19.42
CA ILE A 4 6.04 10.34 18.87
C ILE A 4 4.59 10.32 18.37
N SER A 5 3.68 10.99 19.08
CA SER A 5 2.28 11.08 18.68
C SER A 5 2.13 11.94 17.42
N ASP A 6 2.88 13.03 17.34
CA ASP A 6 2.89 13.90 16.15
C ASP A 6 3.39 13.13 14.92
N ILE A 7 4.51 12.40 15.04
CA ILE A 7 5.03 11.56 13.94
C ILE A 7 4.01 10.50 13.53
N LYS A 8 3.37 9.83 14.49
CA LYS A 8 2.32 8.85 14.17
C LYS A 8 1.16 9.48 13.40
N GLY A 9 0.77 10.70 13.76
CA GLY A 9 -0.23 11.49 13.03
C GLY A 9 0.19 11.78 11.59
N TRP A 10 1.42 12.27 11.40
CA TRP A 10 1.98 12.53 10.07
C TRP A 10 2.06 11.28 9.20
N VAL A 11 2.54 10.15 9.75
CA VAL A 11 2.62 8.88 9.02
C VAL A 11 1.23 8.41 8.61
N GLY A 12 0.24 8.53 9.51
CA GLY A 12 -1.16 8.20 9.20
C GLY A 12 -1.70 9.04 8.05
N ALA A 13 -1.60 10.37 8.15
CA ALA A 13 -2.08 11.29 7.14
C ALA A 13 -1.39 11.10 5.77
N LEU A 14 -0.07 10.91 5.75
CA LEU A 14 0.68 10.63 4.52
C LEU A 14 0.31 9.27 3.91
N THR A 15 0.04 8.26 4.74
CA THR A 15 -0.42 6.94 4.25
C THR A 15 -1.80 7.05 3.62
N GLU A 16 -2.72 7.80 4.23
CA GLU A 16 -4.06 8.02 3.68
C GLU A 16 -4.00 8.79 2.34
N LEU A 17 -3.20 9.86 2.28
CA LEU A 17 -2.92 10.56 1.02
C LEU A 17 -2.31 9.63 -0.03
N GLY A 18 -1.32 8.81 0.34
CA GLY A 18 -0.70 7.83 -0.55
C GLY A 18 -1.69 6.81 -1.09
N LEU A 19 -2.61 6.30 -0.26
CA LEU A 19 -3.67 5.37 -0.68
C LEU A 19 -4.62 6.00 -1.70
N MET A 20 -5.02 7.25 -1.49
CA MET A 20 -5.83 7.99 -2.47
C MET A 20 -5.08 8.20 -3.80
N LEU A 21 -3.78 8.49 -3.75
CA LEU A 21 -2.95 8.61 -4.94
C LEU A 21 -2.75 7.28 -5.68
N ILE A 22 -2.62 6.16 -4.96
CA ILE A 22 -2.57 4.82 -5.56
C ILE A 22 -3.88 4.54 -6.31
N ALA A 23 -5.03 4.82 -5.70
CA ALA A 23 -6.33 4.64 -6.34
C ALA A 23 -6.45 5.49 -7.63
N LEU A 24 -6.04 6.76 -7.57
CA LEU A 24 -5.97 7.63 -8.74
C LEU A 24 -5.03 7.07 -9.82
N GLY A 25 -3.87 6.53 -9.43
CA GLY A 25 -2.91 5.95 -10.35
C GLY A 25 -3.40 4.68 -11.04
N VAL A 26 -4.18 3.86 -10.36
CA VAL A 26 -4.84 2.70 -10.98
C VAL A 26 -5.88 3.17 -12.00
N VAL A 27 -6.76 4.11 -11.63
CA VAL A 27 -7.80 4.63 -12.55
C VAL A 27 -7.17 5.27 -13.79
N THR A 28 -6.21 6.17 -13.60
CA THR A 28 -5.55 6.85 -14.72
C THR A 28 -4.71 5.89 -15.56
N GLY A 29 -4.00 4.95 -14.95
CA GLY A 29 -3.22 3.93 -15.67
C GLY A 29 -4.08 3.00 -16.51
N LEU A 30 -5.31 2.70 -16.08
CA LEU A 30 -6.25 1.90 -16.87
C LEU A 30 -6.90 2.69 -18.01
N LEU A 31 -7.19 3.99 -17.82
CA LEU A 31 -7.86 4.83 -18.82
C LEU A 31 -6.91 5.39 -19.89
N VAL A 32 -5.71 5.81 -19.47
CA VAL A 32 -4.73 6.51 -20.33
C VAL A 32 -3.57 5.59 -20.73
N GLY A 33 -3.37 4.49 -20.02
CA GLY A 33 -2.25 3.56 -20.23
C GLY A 33 -1.00 3.93 -19.42
N ALA A 34 0.11 3.24 -19.71
CA ALA A 34 1.32 3.25 -18.88
C ALA A 34 2.11 4.58 -18.83
N ASN A 35 1.75 5.58 -19.63
CA ASN A 35 2.49 6.84 -19.79
C ASN A 35 1.82 8.03 -19.09
N THR A 36 1.32 7.83 -17.87
CA THR A 36 0.75 8.93 -17.07
C THR A 36 1.89 9.76 -16.42
N PRO A 37 1.96 11.08 -16.67
CA PRO A 37 2.96 11.93 -16.03
C PRO A 37 2.82 11.90 -14.50
N PHE A 38 3.94 11.93 -13.78
CA PHE A 38 4.05 12.02 -12.31
C PHE A 38 3.56 10.82 -11.47
N ILE A 39 2.83 9.85 -12.05
CA ILE A 39 2.24 8.72 -11.31
C ILE A 39 2.94 7.38 -11.61
N GLY A 40 3.48 7.20 -12.82
CA GLY A 40 4.16 5.97 -13.25
C GLY A 40 3.20 4.78 -13.41
N ASN A 41 3.75 3.58 -13.62
CA ASN A 41 2.95 2.39 -13.89
C ASN A 41 2.50 1.66 -12.61
N VAL A 42 1.63 2.31 -11.84
CA VAL A 42 1.10 1.81 -10.56
C VAL A 42 0.41 0.45 -10.73
N THR A 43 -0.38 0.28 -11.79
CA THR A 43 -1.09 -0.97 -12.06
C THR A 43 -0.12 -2.13 -12.27
N ALA A 44 0.94 -1.96 -13.07
CA ALA A 44 1.94 -3.01 -13.27
C ALA A 44 2.71 -3.35 -11.98
N ASN A 45 3.00 -2.35 -11.14
CA ASN A 45 3.68 -2.57 -9.86
C ASN A 45 2.82 -3.43 -8.91
N ILE A 46 1.50 -3.16 -8.83
CA ILE A 46 0.57 -3.96 -8.03
C ILE A 46 0.47 -5.38 -8.57
N VAL A 47 0.31 -5.54 -9.89
CA VAL A 47 0.23 -6.87 -10.52
C VAL A 47 1.52 -7.66 -10.31
N GLY A 48 2.69 -7.01 -10.43
CA GLY A 48 4.00 -7.60 -10.14
C GLY A 48 4.09 -8.09 -8.69
N PHE A 49 3.71 -7.25 -7.74
CA PHE A 49 3.68 -7.63 -6.33
C PHE A 49 2.77 -8.83 -6.06
N VAL A 50 1.55 -8.84 -6.61
CA VAL A 50 0.62 -9.97 -6.47
C VAL A 50 1.20 -11.25 -7.10
N LYS A 51 1.87 -11.13 -8.25
CA LYS A 51 2.54 -12.26 -8.90
C LYS A 51 3.67 -12.81 -8.05
N ASP A 52 4.47 -11.95 -7.42
CA ASP A 52 5.56 -12.36 -6.53
C ASP A 52 5.04 -13.07 -5.27
N LEU A 53 3.91 -12.61 -4.73
CA LEU A 53 3.20 -13.31 -3.65
C LEU A 53 2.69 -14.68 -4.09
N GLY A 54 2.14 -14.80 -5.31
CA GLY A 54 1.68 -16.08 -5.87
C GLY A 54 2.83 -17.06 -6.16
N SER A 55 3.94 -16.56 -6.70
CA SER A 55 5.14 -17.37 -6.98
C SER A 55 5.80 -17.88 -5.69
N ASN A 56 5.68 -17.12 -4.60
CA ASN A 56 6.17 -17.50 -3.27
C ASN A 56 5.02 -17.89 -2.34
N GLY A 57 3.99 -18.59 -2.83
CA GLY A 57 2.68 -18.76 -2.17
C GLY A 57 2.71 -19.05 -0.67
N LEU A 58 3.58 -19.94 -0.18
CA LEU A 58 3.72 -20.22 1.26
C LEU A 58 4.28 -19.01 2.04
N VAL A 59 5.38 -18.43 1.54
CA VAL A 59 6.01 -17.25 2.16
C VAL A 59 5.08 -16.03 2.09
N GLY A 60 4.35 -15.88 0.97
CA GLY A 60 3.34 -14.85 0.79
C GLY A 60 2.19 -14.98 1.80
N LEU A 61 1.70 -16.19 2.05
CA LEU A 61 0.65 -16.44 3.04
C LEU A 61 1.14 -16.16 4.47
N ILE A 62 2.38 -16.55 4.80
CA ILE A 62 3.00 -16.25 6.09
C ILE A 62 3.11 -14.73 6.29
N ALA A 63 3.63 -14.02 5.28
CA ALA A 63 3.75 -12.56 5.31
C ALA A 63 2.38 -11.89 5.49
N LEU A 64 1.36 -12.33 4.76
CA LEU A 64 -0.01 -11.83 4.91
C LEU A 64 -0.55 -12.06 6.33
N GLY A 65 -0.35 -13.26 6.89
CA GLY A 65 -0.72 -13.59 8.26
C GLY A 65 -0.09 -12.64 9.28
N PHE A 66 1.20 -12.34 9.13
CA PHE A 66 1.89 -11.36 9.98
C PHE A 66 1.32 -9.94 9.85
N ILE A 67 1.03 -9.49 8.62
CA ILE A 67 0.44 -8.17 8.37
C ILE A 67 -0.93 -8.06 9.04
N LEU A 68 -1.80 -9.06 8.85
CA LEU A 68 -3.13 -9.10 9.45
C LEU A 68 -3.06 -9.15 10.97
N TRP A 69 -2.14 -9.94 11.53
CA TRP A 69 -1.92 -10.00 12.97
C TRP A 69 -1.46 -8.64 13.54
N LEU A 70 -0.56 -7.94 12.85
CA LEU A 70 -0.09 -6.61 13.24
C LEU A 70 -1.24 -5.60 13.27
N PHE A 71 -2.10 -5.60 12.25
CA PHE A 71 -3.27 -4.72 12.20
C PHE A 71 -4.32 -5.08 13.25
N SER A 72 -4.56 -6.36 13.49
CA SER A 72 -5.52 -6.83 14.51
C SER A 72 -5.06 -6.50 15.94
N ASN A 73 -3.75 -6.54 16.19
CA ASN A 73 -3.16 -6.14 17.47
C ASN A 73 -2.93 -4.63 17.62
N ARG A 74 -3.23 -3.83 16.59
CA ARG A 74 -3.36 -2.38 16.76
C ARG A 74 -4.63 -2.14 17.56
N LYS A 75 -4.52 -2.14 18.89
CA LYS A 75 -5.55 -1.60 19.77
C LYS A 75 -5.83 -0.19 19.29
N VAL A 76 -6.96 0.00 18.60
CA VAL A 76 -7.54 1.31 18.34
C VAL A 76 -8.02 1.78 19.72
N ALA A 77 -7.11 2.42 20.43
CA ALA A 77 -7.39 3.12 21.68
C ALA A 77 -7.78 4.55 21.35
#